data_AF-A0A928AHJ9-F1
#
_entry.id   AF-A0A928AHJ9-F1
#
_cell.length_a   1.000
_cell.length_b   1.000
_cell.length_c   1.000
_cell.angle_alpha   90.00
_cell.angle_beta   90.00
_cell.angle_gamma   90.00
#
_symmetry.space_group_name_H-M   'P 1'
#
loop_
_entity.id
_entity.type
_entity.pdbx_description
1 polymer ?
#
loop_
_entity_poly.entity_id
_entity_poly.type
_entity_poly.pdbx_seq_one_letter_code
_entity_poly.pdbx_strand_id
1 'polypeptide(L)'
;MKKSLFFILMMLGLSMSSCSDDSGLFSFGKNTNTRPQMVAGGGVVNIQFSTDQKWRIYSHVDWLTSSVSDGLPGDVEFFINVAINETNEERKGIVSIILANGDTYKIVVTQAPENQILHLECQDNEILYTTKYNYILGREYENRSGFGDSSSIVCVEHKYLDSYGYLKFNDDITKIPSWAFHELSSLETIYLPDGIEYIDCYAFENCTNLKAIISNQSSRDYRSVVINGELQAVALAGLTSYTIPDNVKVVCYCFSTYTQNVDLQEITFGSNVEEIHYIESIGTSTLRCVYMKPITPPNIGYFDYDSDRPFKAAAADFVVYVPYESIDNYKKAEGWRKIKSHIVGYNF
;
A
#
# COMPACT_ATOMS: atom_id res chain seq x y z
N MET A 1 26.57 -22.11 55.40
CA MET A 1 25.52 -22.21 54.37
C MET A 1 26.15 -22.62 53.05
N LYS A 2 25.60 -23.70 52.47
CA LYS A 2 25.69 -24.28 51.11
C LYS A 2 26.78 -23.71 50.16
N LYS A 3 27.82 -24.50 49.84
CA LYS A 3 27.93 -25.50 48.74
C LYS A 3 27.92 -24.86 47.33
N SER A 4 29.12 -24.76 46.76
CA SER A 4 29.43 -24.75 45.33
C SER A 4 29.24 -26.15 44.74
N LEU A 5 28.61 -26.27 43.57
CA LEU A 5 28.95 -27.25 42.52
C LEU A 5 28.16 -27.00 41.21
N PHE A 6 28.92 -26.84 40.13
CA PHE A 6 28.70 -27.18 38.70
C PHE A 6 27.37 -27.83 38.25
N PHE A 7 26.87 -27.45 37.05
CA PHE A 7 26.80 -28.33 35.86
C PHE A 7 26.42 -27.55 34.56
N ILE A 8 27.37 -27.50 33.59
CA ILE A 8 27.26 -27.65 32.10
C ILE A 8 26.29 -26.71 31.34
N LEU A 9 26.68 -25.72 30.51
CA LEU A 9 27.51 -25.64 29.27
C LEU A 9 27.04 -26.48 28.05
N MET A 10 26.43 -25.84 27.06
CA MET A 10 26.62 -26.07 25.61
C MET A 10 26.25 -24.75 24.89
N MET A 11 27.23 -23.95 24.42
CA MET A 11 27.85 -23.98 23.06
C MET A 11 26.81 -23.81 21.95
N LEU A 12 26.90 -22.98 20.92
CA LEU A 12 27.87 -22.11 20.22
C LEU A 12 26.97 -21.21 19.30
N GLY A 13 27.35 -20.05 18.78
CA GLY A 13 28.67 -19.49 18.62
C GLY A 13 28.62 -18.02 18.23
N LEU A 14 29.79 -17.42 18.36
CA LEU A 14 30.10 -16.07 17.90
C LEU A 14 29.88 -15.94 16.39
N SER A 15 29.25 -14.85 15.97
CA SER A 15 29.69 -14.14 14.77
C SER A 15 30.28 -12.81 15.25
N MET A 16 31.51 -12.56 14.84
CA MET A 16 32.31 -11.44 15.32
C MET A 16 31.68 -10.11 14.93
N SER A 17 31.38 -9.28 15.93
CA SER A 17 31.15 -7.86 15.74
C SER A 17 32.47 -7.23 15.30
N SER A 18 32.51 -6.75 14.07
CA SER A 18 33.46 -5.71 13.70
C SER A 18 33.01 -4.43 14.41
N CYS A 19 33.74 -4.08 15.48
CA CYS A 19 33.65 -2.77 16.10
C CYS A 19 34.40 -1.77 15.22
N SER A 20 33.71 -0.74 14.74
CA SER A 20 34.32 0.53 14.36
C SER A 20 33.35 1.66 14.70
N ASP A 21 33.66 2.32 15.81
CA ASP A 21 33.50 3.73 16.16
C ASP A 21 32.15 4.46 15.94
N ASP A 22 31.62 4.97 17.05
CA ASP A 22 30.52 5.95 17.15
C ASP A 22 30.77 7.18 16.26
N SER A 23 29.96 7.34 15.22
CA SER A 23 29.57 8.63 14.64
C SER A 23 28.32 8.45 13.77
N GLY A 24 27.19 9.04 14.19
CA GLY A 24 25.91 9.03 13.46
C GLY A 24 25.24 7.65 13.39
N LEU A 25 24.23 7.39 14.23
CA LEU A 25 23.44 6.16 14.16
C LEU A 25 22.54 6.19 12.91
N PHE A 26 23.12 5.89 11.75
CA PHE A 26 22.38 5.56 10.54
C PHE A 26 22.18 4.04 10.48
N SER A 27 20.93 3.60 10.45
CA SER A 27 20.63 2.16 10.36
C SER A 27 19.45 1.91 9.41
N PHE A 28 19.53 0.83 8.63
CA PHE A 28 18.42 0.40 7.78
C PHE A 28 17.46 -0.51 8.57
N GLY A 29 16.16 -0.36 8.32
CA GLY A 29 15.10 -1.17 8.93
C GLY A 29 15.17 -2.65 8.54
N LYS A 30 14.49 -3.50 9.33
CA LYS A 30 14.56 -4.97 9.27
C LYS A 30 14.10 -5.60 7.94
N ASN A 31 13.50 -4.82 7.04
CA ASN A 31 13.00 -5.26 5.74
C ASN A 31 13.54 -4.40 4.58
N THR A 32 14.55 -3.56 4.82
CA THR A 32 15.11 -2.69 3.78
C THR A 32 16.18 -3.43 2.98
N ASN A 33 15.94 -3.60 1.68
CA ASN A 33 16.97 -4.07 0.77
C ASN A 33 17.75 -2.86 0.21
N THR A 34 19.01 -2.72 0.58
CA THR A 34 19.89 -1.64 0.10
C THR A 34 20.45 -1.90 -1.30
N ARG A 35 20.21 -3.10 -1.84
CA ARG A 35 20.58 -3.53 -3.19
C ARG A 35 19.38 -4.20 -3.87
N PRO A 36 18.26 -3.49 -4.01
CA PRO A 36 17.04 -4.06 -4.59
C PRO A 36 17.34 -4.58 -5.99
N GLN A 37 16.84 -5.79 -6.26
CA GLN A 37 16.85 -6.41 -7.58
C GLN A 37 15.44 -6.30 -8.13
N MET A 38 15.29 -5.58 -9.23
CA MET A 38 14.01 -5.28 -9.87
C MET A 38 13.88 -6.04 -11.18
N VAL A 39 12.67 -6.48 -11.48
CA VAL A 39 12.31 -6.97 -12.81
C VAL A 39 12.22 -5.80 -13.80
N ALA A 40 12.29 -6.07 -15.11
CA ALA A 40 12.31 -4.99 -16.11
C ALA A 40 11.06 -4.12 -16.10
N GLY A 41 9.89 -4.66 -15.71
CA GLY A 41 8.64 -3.90 -15.54
C GLY A 41 8.71 -2.80 -14.47
N GLY A 42 9.80 -2.73 -13.69
CA GLY A 42 10.00 -1.70 -12.70
C GLY A 42 9.16 -1.97 -11.45
N GLY A 43 8.60 -0.91 -10.88
CA GLY A 43 7.81 -0.97 -9.66
C GLY A 43 8.39 -0.07 -8.58
N VAL A 44 8.23 -0.47 -7.32
CA VAL A 44 8.57 0.37 -6.18
C VAL A 44 9.49 -0.36 -5.22
N VAL A 45 10.56 0.31 -4.79
CA VAL A 45 11.39 -0.15 -3.68
C VAL A 45 11.05 0.67 -2.45
N ASN A 46 10.61 -0.01 -1.38
CA ASN A 46 10.47 0.60 -0.07
C ASN A 46 11.83 0.65 0.65
N ILE A 47 12.18 1.83 1.15
CA ILE A 47 13.40 2.07 1.92
C ILE A 47 13.01 2.63 3.28
N GLN A 48 13.44 1.94 4.33
CA GLN A 48 13.29 2.39 5.71
C GLN A 48 14.66 2.55 6.36
N PHE A 49 14.93 3.71 6.95
CA PHE A 49 16.15 3.96 7.73
C PHE A 49 15.89 4.91 8.89
N SER A 50 16.74 4.86 9.90
CA SER A 50 16.74 5.78 11.04
C SER A 50 18.01 6.61 11.03
N THR A 51 17.91 7.89 11.36
CA THR A 51 19.07 8.79 11.48
C THR A 51 18.85 9.88 12.53
N ASP A 52 19.91 10.31 13.18
CA ASP A 52 19.94 11.51 14.05
C ASP A 52 20.30 12.80 13.28
N GLN A 53 20.55 12.71 11.98
CA GLN A 53 20.91 13.84 11.11
C GLN A 53 19.77 14.24 10.18
N LYS A 54 19.74 15.51 9.77
CA LYS A 54 18.96 15.89 8.58
C LYS A 54 19.52 15.16 7.37
N TRP A 55 18.68 14.87 6.40
CA TRP A 55 19.06 14.07 5.25
C TRP A 55 18.43 14.61 3.96
N ARG A 56 19.05 14.27 2.83
CA ARG A 56 18.54 14.54 1.48
C ARG A 56 18.76 13.33 0.58
N ILE A 57 17.88 13.15 -0.39
CA ILE A 57 17.91 12.10 -1.38
C ILE A 57 18.27 12.70 -2.73
N TYR A 58 19.17 12.01 -3.44
CA TYR A 58 19.55 12.37 -4.79
C TYR A 58 19.57 11.13 -5.67
N SER A 59 18.78 11.16 -6.75
CA SER A 59 18.83 10.14 -7.79
C SER A 59 19.85 10.52 -8.85
N HIS A 60 20.73 9.59 -9.20
CA HIS A 60 21.78 9.79 -10.21
C HIS A 60 21.33 9.37 -11.61
N VAL A 61 20.08 8.92 -11.76
CA VAL A 61 19.48 8.47 -13.02
C VAL A 61 18.04 8.95 -13.10
N ASP A 62 17.52 9.15 -14.31
CA ASP A 62 16.17 9.64 -14.58
C ASP A 62 15.07 8.58 -14.36
N TRP A 63 15.40 7.29 -14.48
CA TRP A 63 14.47 6.18 -14.28
C TRP A 63 14.29 5.74 -12.82
N LEU A 64 14.98 6.38 -11.87
CA LEU A 64 14.75 6.22 -10.44
C LEU A 64 14.26 7.54 -9.86
N THR A 65 13.05 7.56 -9.31
CA THR A 65 12.48 8.76 -8.68
C THR A 65 12.11 8.46 -7.24
N SER A 66 12.59 9.27 -6.30
CA SER A 66 12.20 9.13 -4.90
C SER A 66 10.88 9.86 -4.61
N SER A 67 10.05 9.31 -3.74
CA SER A 67 8.82 9.94 -3.26
C SER A 67 9.06 11.19 -2.40
N VAL A 68 10.28 11.36 -1.87
CA VAL A 68 10.70 12.51 -1.05
C VAL A 68 12.12 12.93 -1.41
N SER A 69 12.49 14.19 -1.17
CA SER A 69 13.82 14.72 -1.50
C SER A 69 14.71 14.98 -0.28
N ASP A 70 14.13 15.14 0.90
CA ASP A 70 14.84 15.51 2.12
C ASP A 70 13.94 15.37 3.35
N GLY A 71 14.55 15.44 4.53
CA GLY A 71 13.82 15.38 5.79
C GLY A 71 14.65 15.66 7.03
N LEU A 72 13.95 15.65 8.16
CA LEU A 72 14.49 15.84 9.50
C LEU A 72 14.98 14.51 10.10
N PRO A 73 15.79 14.54 11.17
CA PRO A 73 16.14 13.36 11.94
C PRO A 73 14.92 12.55 12.38
N GLY A 74 15.07 11.23 12.44
CA GLY A 74 14.03 10.30 12.86
C GLY A 74 14.07 9.00 12.09
N ASP A 75 13.01 8.21 12.28
CA ASP A 75 12.69 7.06 11.43
C ASP A 75 12.07 7.57 10.13
N VAL A 76 12.59 7.10 9.01
CA VAL A 76 12.25 7.55 7.67
C VAL A 76 11.82 6.35 6.85
N GLU A 77 10.71 6.50 6.15
CA GLU A 77 10.22 5.57 5.15
C GLU A 77 9.96 6.34 3.84
N PHE A 78 10.48 5.83 2.74
CA PHE A 78 10.23 6.41 1.43
C PHE A 78 10.27 5.36 0.31
N PHE A 79 9.73 5.74 -0.84
CA PHE A 79 9.66 4.88 -2.02
C PHE A 79 10.62 5.37 -3.10
N ILE A 80 11.30 4.42 -3.74
CA ILE A 80 11.98 4.65 -5.01
C ILE A 80 11.09 4.05 -6.09
N ASN A 81 10.48 4.90 -6.90
CA ASN A 81 9.81 4.52 -8.12
C ASN A 81 10.86 4.16 -9.18
N VAL A 82 10.76 2.95 -9.70
CA VAL A 82 11.64 2.38 -10.72
C VAL A 82 10.84 2.33 -12.01
N ALA A 83 11.21 3.15 -12.99
CA ALA A 83 10.56 3.13 -14.29
C ALA A 83 10.84 1.80 -15.02
N ILE A 84 10.07 1.51 -16.07
CA ILE A 84 10.27 0.33 -16.91
C ILE A 84 11.64 0.38 -17.57
N ASN A 85 12.35 -0.75 -17.62
CA ASN A 85 13.58 -0.93 -18.38
C ASN A 85 13.24 -1.48 -19.77
N GLU A 86 13.01 -0.57 -20.71
CA GLU A 86 12.77 -0.83 -22.15
C GLU A 86 14.07 -1.14 -22.91
N THR A 87 15.12 -1.55 -22.20
CA THR A 87 16.41 -1.86 -22.81
C THR A 87 16.75 -3.32 -22.62
N ASN A 88 17.46 -3.87 -23.60
CA ASN A 88 17.88 -5.27 -23.62
C ASN A 88 19.07 -5.55 -22.69
N GLU A 89 19.51 -4.57 -21.90
CA GLU A 89 20.63 -4.67 -20.98
C GLU A 89 20.18 -4.47 -19.53
N GLU A 90 20.80 -5.20 -18.61
CA GLU A 90 20.65 -4.92 -17.18
C GLU A 90 21.10 -3.48 -16.92
N ARG A 91 20.28 -2.70 -16.22
CA ARG A 91 20.66 -1.34 -15.82
C ARG A 91 20.78 -1.21 -14.32
N LYS A 92 21.71 -0.35 -13.91
CA LYS A 92 21.99 -0.05 -12.50
C LYS A 92 21.83 1.43 -12.25
N GLY A 93 21.06 1.75 -11.24
CA GLY A 93 20.78 3.13 -10.83
C GLY A 93 21.14 3.31 -9.38
N ILE A 94 21.58 4.51 -9.04
CA ILE A 94 22.01 4.83 -7.68
C ILE A 94 21.11 5.94 -7.16
N VAL A 95 20.55 5.69 -5.97
CA VAL A 95 19.95 6.72 -5.13
C VAL A 95 20.87 6.92 -3.93
N SER A 96 21.24 8.17 -3.65
CA SER A 96 22.10 8.53 -2.52
C SER A 96 21.27 9.20 -1.44
N ILE A 97 21.39 8.73 -0.21
CA ILE A 97 20.96 9.42 1.00
C ILE A 97 22.18 10.14 1.55
N ILE A 98 22.12 11.47 1.64
CA ILE A 98 23.22 12.31 2.10
C ILE A 98 22.79 12.94 3.42
N LEU A 99 23.50 12.62 4.49
CA LEU A 99 23.30 13.19 5.82
C LEU A 99 23.98 14.56 5.94
N ALA A 100 23.49 15.38 6.88
CA ALA A 100 24.00 16.73 7.13
C ALA A 100 25.46 16.75 7.59
N ASN A 101 25.94 15.67 8.23
CA ASN A 101 27.35 15.51 8.60
C ASN A 101 28.26 15.19 7.40
N GLY A 102 27.69 15.00 6.20
CA GLY A 102 28.40 14.71 4.96
C GLY A 102 28.40 13.23 4.58
N ASP A 103 27.96 12.34 5.47
CA ASP A 103 27.92 10.90 5.19
C ASP A 103 26.94 10.60 4.05
N THR A 104 27.33 9.69 3.17
CA THR A 104 26.54 9.34 1.99
C THR A 104 26.34 7.83 1.92
N TYR A 105 25.07 7.42 1.91
CA TYR A 105 24.64 6.04 1.81
C TYR A 105 24.03 5.81 0.43
N LYS A 106 24.43 4.73 -0.24
CA LYS A 106 24.00 4.43 -1.60
C LYS A 106 23.06 3.24 -1.60
N ILE A 107 21.93 3.41 -2.25
CA ILE A 107 21.02 2.34 -2.63
C ILE A 107 21.28 2.06 -4.09
N VAL A 108 21.71 0.83 -4.38
CA VAL A 108 22.04 0.40 -5.74
C VAL A 108 20.89 -0.45 -6.24
N VAL A 109 20.06 0.13 -7.10
CA VAL A 109 18.96 -0.59 -7.75
C VAL A 109 19.54 -1.26 -8.99
N THR A 110 19.55 -2.58 -9.02
CA THR A 110 19.76 -3.33 -10.26
C THR A 110 18.39 -3.64 -10.84
N GLN A 111 18.22 -3.41 -12.13
CA GLN A 111 17.01 -3.74 -12.85
C GLN A 111 17.34 -4.61 -14.06
N ALA A 112 16.68 -5.76 -14.15
CA ALA A 112 16.88 -6.70 -15.23
C ALA A 112 16.54 -6.07 -16.60
N PRO A 113 17.19 -6.51 -17.70
CA PRO A 113 16.84 -6.12 -19.06
C PRO A 113 15.41 -6.51 -19.41
N GLU A 114 14.80 -5.86 -20.39
CA GLU A 114 13.55 -6.29 -21.03
C GLU A 114 13.61 -7.78 -21.40
N ASN A 115 14.77 -8.26 -21.87
CA ASN A 115 14.97 -9.65 -22.28
C ASN A 115 15.20 -10.65 -21.13
N GLN A 116 15.47 -10.17 -19.91
CA GLN A 116 15.33 -10.90 -18.63
C GLN A 116 14.27 -10.23 -17.77
N ILE A 117 13.17 -9.76 -18.37
CA ILE A 117 11.90 -9.99 -17.70
C ILE A 117 11.96 -11.49 -17.35
N LEU A 118 11.69 -11.85 -16.10
CA LEU A 118 11.06 -13.13 -15.87
C LEU A 118 9.81 -13.09 -16.73
N HIS A 119 9.96 -13.42 -18.01
CA HIS A 119 8.90 -13.50 -18.99
C HIS A 119 8.08 -14.68 -18.53
N LEU A 120 7.25 -14.44 -17.51
CA LEU A 120 5.86 -14.63 -17.76
C LEU A 120 5.52 -13.56 -18.81
N GLU A 121 5.63 -13.94 -20.08
CA GLU A 121 4.79 -13.33 -21.10
C GLU A 121 3.36 -13.56 -20.63
N CYS A 122 2.88 -12.64 -19.77
CA CYS A 122 1.47 -12.57 -19.47
C CYS A 122 0.82 -12.18 -20.79
N GLN A 123 0.07 -13.09 -21.38
CA GLN A 123 -0.81 -12.71 -22.48
C GLN A 123 -1.83 -11.70 -21.96
N ASP A 124 -2.48 -10.96 -22.87
CA ASP A 124 -3.67 -10.20 -22.51
C ASP A 124 -4.57 -11.10 -21.67
N ASN A 125 -5.03 -10.60 -20.52
CA ASN A 125 -5.91 -11.30 -19.58
C ASN A 125 -5.25 -12.30 -18.64
N GLU A 126 -4.01 -12.02 -18.27
CA GLU A 126 -3.31 -12.70 -17.20
C GLU A 126 -2.96 -11.73 -16.06
N ILE A 127 -3.36 -12.06 -14.83
CA ILE A 127 -3.04 -11.28 -13.62
C ILE A 127 -1.82 -11.88 -12.94
N LEU A 128 -0.75 -11.11 -12.79
CA LEU A 128 0.47 -11.51 -12.09
C LEU A 128 0.45 -11.03 -10.63
N TYR A 129 0.79 -11.91 -9.69
CA TYR A 129 0.74 -11.69 -8.25
C TYR A 129 1.86 -12.44 -7.50
N THR A 130 2.11 -12.16 -6.22
CA THR A 130 3.15 -12.85 -5.41
C THR A 130 2.52 -13.75 -4.34
N THR A 131 3.11 -14.91 -4.01
CA THR A 131 2.62 -15.72 -2.87
C THR A 131 3.71 -16.19 -1.93
N LYS A 132 3.32 -16.33 -0.65
CA LYS A 132 4.14 -16.92 0.41
C LYS A 132 3.58 -18.25 0.93
N TYR A 133 2.34 -18.60 0.55
CA TYR A 133 1.58 -19.67 1.20
C TYR A 133 1.05 -20.76 0.26
N ASN A 134 1.37 -20.74 -1.04
CA ASN A 134 0.90 -21.73 -2.02
C ASN A 134 -0.64 -21.97 -1.98
N TYR A 135 -1.42 -21.00 -1.50
CA TYR A 135 -2.87 -21.09 -1.57
C TYR A 135 -3.29 -20.81 -3.01
N ILE A 136 -3.68 -21.88 -3.68
CA ILE A 136 -4.32 -21.83 -4.99
C ILE A 136 -5.68 -21.18 -4.79
N LEU A 137 -5.96 -20.08 -5.52
CA LEU A 137 -7.33 -19.58 -5.71
C LEU A 137 -8.11 -20.67 -6.46
N GLY A 138 -8.61 -21.65 -5.71
CA GLY A 138 -9.22 -22.87 -6.22
C GLY A 138 -10.74 -22.78 -6.23
N ARG A 139 -11.35 -23.60 -7.10
CA ARG A 139 -12.80 -23.83 -7.24
C ARG A 139 -13.55 -24.10 -5.92
N GLU A 140 -12.85 -24.49 -4.86
CA GLU A 140 -13.45 -24.86 -3.55
C GLU A 140 -13.94 -23.66 -2.71
N TYR A 141 -13.77 -22.41 -3.16
CA TYR A 141 -14.45 -21.24 -2.59
C TYR A 141 -15.92 -21.12 -3.06
N GLU A 142 -16.64 -22.24 -3.21
CA GLU A 142 -18.03 -22.32 -3.72
C GLU A 142 -19.07 -21.60 -2.85
N ASN A 143 -18.69 -20.91 -1.77
CA ASN A 143 -19.65 -20.15 -0.95
C ASN A 143 -19.18 -18.77 -0.43
N ARG A 144 -18.09 -18.19 -0.96
CA ARG A 144 -17.73 -16.76 -0.74
C ARG A 144 -17.08 -16.11 -1.97
N SER A 145 -17.69 -16.34 -3.13
CA SER A 145 -17.68 -15.52 -4.37
C SER A 145 -16.43 -14.73 -4.82
N GLY A 146 -15.20 -15.15 -4.51
CA GLY A 146 -14.04 -14.82 -5.36
C GLY A 146 -14.20 -15.51 -6.72
N PHE A 147 -14.35 -14.74 -7.79
CA PHE A 147 -14.67 -15.21 -9.16
C PHE A 147 -16.01 -15.98 -9.32
N GLY A 148 -17.07 -15.54 -8.61
CA GLY A 148 -18.41 -16.14 -8.60
C GLY A 148 -19.13 -16.33 -9.95
N ASP A 149 -20.05 -17.31 -9.98
CA ASP A 149 -20.94 -17.82 -11.06
C ASP A 149 -20.60 -17.46 -12.53
N SER A 150 -19.47 -18.01 -13.00
CA SER A 150 -19.22 -18.77 -14.25
C SER A 150 -19.91 -18.45 -15.59
N SER A 151 -20.65 -17.36 -15.79
CA SER A 151 -21.33 -17.17 -17.09
C SER A 151 -20.44 -16.59 -18.21
N SER A 152 -19.21 -16.15 -17.91
CA SER A 152 -18.23 -15.73 -18.96
C SER A 152 -16.77 -15.85 -18.48
N ILE A 153 -16.37 -15.18 -17.41
CA ILE A 153 -14.96 -15.15 -16.99
C ILE A 153 -14.62 -16.39 -16.14
N VAL A 154 -13.88 -17.33 -16.72
CA VAL A 154 -13.39 -18.54 -16.02
C VAL A 154 -11.86 -18.51 -15.98
N CYS A 155 -11.28 -18.70 -14.80
CA CYS A 155 -9.85 -18.95 -14.67
C CYS A 155 -9.50 -20.29 -15.35
N VAL A 156 -8.64 -20.25 -16.36
CA VAL A 156 -8.17 -21.43 -17.10
C VAL A 156 -6.93 -22.03 -16.51
N GLU A 157 -6.12 -21.20 -15.85
CA GLU A 157 -4.81 -21.61 -15.39
C GLU A 157 -4.37 -20.74 -14.21
N HIS A 158 -3.77 -21.40 -13.22
CA HIS A 158 -3.03 -20.73 -12.16
C HIS A 158 -1.70 -21.45 -11.99
N LYS A 159 -0.59 -20.74 -12.18
CA LYS A 159 0.77 -21.28 -12.01
C LYS A 159 1.65 -20.33 -11.19
N TYR A 160 2.67 -20.90 -10.55
CA TYR A 160 3.73 -20.16 -9.88
C TYR A 160 5.03 -20.24 -10.69
N LEU A 161 5.61 -19.09 -11.03
CA LEU A 161 6.95 -18.97 -11.62
C LEU A 161 7.82 -18.08 -10.73
N ASP A 162 8.97 -18.58 -10.29
CA ASP A 162 9.99 -17.80 -9.59
C ASP A 162 9.46 -16.92 -8.45
N SER A 163 8.61 -17.51 -7.59
CA SER A 163 7.88 -16.90 -6.44
C SER A 163 6.68 -16.01 -6.76
N TYR A 164 6.42 -15.72 -8.04
CA TYR A 164 5.19 -15.10 -8.52
C TYR A 164 4.14 -16.16 -8.84
N GLY A 165 2.87 -15.90 -8.56
CA GLY A 165 1.73 -16.62 -9.13
C GLY A 165 1.12 -15.79 -10.24
N TYR A 166 0.58 -16.41 -11.29
CA TYR A 166 -0.29 -15.70 -12.23
C TYR A 166 -1.60 -16.46 -12.43
N LEU A 167 -2.67 -15.72 -12.69
CA LEU A 167 -3.98 -16.23 -13.06
C LEU A 167 -4.23 -15.92 -14.53
N LYS A 168 -4.56 -16.91 -15.33
CA LYS A 168 -4.99 -16.76 -16.72
C LYS A 168 -6.50 -16.98 -16.81
N PHE A 169 -7.17 -16.14 -17.57
CA PHE A 169 -8.62 -16.23 -17.80
C PHE A 169 -8.94 -16.69 -19.23
N ASN A 170 -10.10 -17.35 -19.39
CA ASN A 170 -10.60 -17.83 -20.69
C ASN A 170 -10.98 -16.68 -21.64
N ASP A 171 -11.39 -15.55 -21.08
CA ASP A 171 -11.91 -14.38 -21.77
C ASP A 171 -11.19 -13.12 -21.30
N ASP A 172 -11.42 -12.02 -22.03
CA ASP A 172 -10.92 -10.72 -21.65
C ASP A 172 -11.39 -10.31 -20.25
N ILE A 173 -10.47 -10.08 -19.32
CA ILE A 173 -10.82 -9.59 -17.99
C ILE A 173 -10.96 -8.09 -18.04
N THR A 174 -12.21 -7.65 -18.03
CA THR A 174 -12.58 -6.24 -17.81
C THR A 174 -12.99 -5.99 -16.36
N LYS A 175 -13.16 -7.06 -15.57
CA LYS A 175 -13.69 -6.99 -14.21
C LYS A 175 -12.93 -7.90 -13.25
N ILE A 176 -12.54 -7.34 -12.10
CA ILE A 176 -12.12 -8.11 -10.92
C ILE A 176 -13.34 -8.26 -10.00
N PRO A 177 -13.83 -9.49 -9.77
CA PRO A 177 -15.04 -9.72 -8.99
C PRO A 177 -14.81 -9.57 -7.49
N SER A 178 -15.92 -9.46 -6.75
CA SER A 178 -15.88 -9.25 -5.31
C SER A 178 -15.06 -10.35 -4.63
N TRP A 179 -14.27 -10.02 -3.61
CA TRP A 179 -13.42 -10.98 -2.86
C TRP A 179 -12.39 -11.77 -3.68
N ALA A 180 -12.09 -11.42 -4.95
CA ALA A 180 -11.18 -12.16 -5.83
C ALA A 180 -9.80 -12.49 -5.23
N PHE A 181 -9.21 -11.55 -4.49
CA PHE A 181 -7.90 -11.67 -3.83
C PHE A 181 -8.02 -11.50 -2.30
N HIS A 182 -9.21 -11.74 -1.74
CA HIS A 182 -9.47 -11.57 -0.31
C HIS A 182 -8.49 -12.40 0.55
N GLU A 183 -7.99 -11.80 1.63
CA GLU A 183 -7.09 -12.43 2.61
C GLU A 183 -5.75 -12.94 2.08
N LEU A 184 -5.33 -12.52 0.88
CA LEU A 184 -3.98 -12.76 0.39
C LEU A 184 -2.97 -11.86 1.12
N SER A 185 -2.76 -12.11 2.41
CA SER A 185 -1.86 -11.37 3.29
C SER A 185 -0.40 -11.35 2.85
N SER A 186 -0.01 -12.14 1.85
CA SER A 186 1.34 -12.14 1.27
C SER A 186 1.43 -11.51 -0.11
N LEU A 187 0.30 -11.04 -0.63
CA LEU A 187 0.27 -10.24 -1.83
C LEU A 187 0.95 -8.91 -1.52
N GLU A 188 2.13 -8.68 -2.08
CA GLU A 188 2.84 -7.42 -1.93
C GLU A 188 2.61 -6.48 -3.11
N THR A 189 2.45 -7.07 -4.30
CA THR A 189 2.22 -6.34 -5.54
C THR A 189 1.30 -7.16 -6.43
N ILE A 190 0.42 -6.48 -7.14
CA ILE A 190 -0.41 -7.09 -8.18
C ILE A 190 -0.34 -6.26 -9.47
N TYR A 191 -0.24 -6.95 -10.60
CA TYR A 191 -0.30 -6.36 -11.93
C TYR A 191 -1.68 -6.67 -12.52
N LEU A 192 -2.45 -5.63 -12.83
CA LEU A 192 -3.75 -5.76 -13.46
C LEU A 192 -3.61 -5.50 -14.97
N PRO A 193 -4.41 -6.17 -15.83
CA PRO A 193 -4.37 -5.89 -17.25
C PRO A 193 -4.91 -4.49 -17.55
N ASP A 194 -4.50 -3.95 -18.70
CA ASP A 194 -4.85 -2.59 -19.13
C ASP A 194 -6.35 -2.41 -19.44
N GLY A 195 -7.07 -3.51 -19.68
CA GLY A 195 -8.51 -3.53 -19.99
C GLY A 195 -9.44 -3.51 -18.77
N ILE A 196 -8.93 -3.37 -17.54
CA ILE A 196 -9.80 -3.35 -16.35
C ILE A 196 -10.68 -2.10 -16.34
N GLU A 197 -11.99 -2.34 -16.34
CA GLU A 197 -13.05 -1.35 -16.22
C GLU A 197 -13.62 -1.29 -14.80
N TYR A 198 -13.57 -2.40 -14.05
CA TYR A 198 -14.15 -2.46 -12.72
C TYR A 198 -13.46 -3.43 -11.76
N ILE A 199 -13.33 -3.04 -10.50
CA ILE A 199 -12.88 -3.84 -9.38
C ILE A 199 -13.99 -3.80 -8.32
N ASP A 200 -14.65 -4.94 -8.13
CA ASP A 200 -15.75 -5.13 -7.20
C ASP A 200 -15.32 -5.02 -5.73
N CYS A 201 -16.32 -4.88 -4.88
CA CYS A 201 -16.17 -4.74 -3.44
C CYS A 201 -15.31 -5.85 -2.84
N TYR A 202 -14.42 -5.47 -1.92
CA TYR A 202 -13.59 -6.39 -1.14
C TYR A 202 -12.62 -7.25 -1.98
N ALA A 203 -12.41 -6.95 -3.27
CA ALA A 203 -11.49 -7.70 -4.11
C ALA A 203 -10.08 -7.84 -3.49
N PHE A 204 -9.60 -6.79 -2.83
CA PHE A 204 -8.30 -6.77 -2.13
C PHE A 204 -8.44 -6.64 -0.60
N GLU A 205 -9.62 -6.97 -0.06
CA GLU A 205 -9.81 -6.93 1.38
C GLU A 205 -8.84 -7.89 2.07
N ASN A 206 -8.27 -7.46 3.20
CA ASN A 206 -7.31 -8.23 3.99
C ASN A 206 -6.00 -8.61 3.28
N CYS A 207 -5.65 -7.95 2.17
CA CYS A 207 -4.31 -8.00 1.59
C CYS A 207 -3.32 -7.12 2.37
N THR A 208 -2.99 -7.51 3.60
CA THR A 208 -2.27 -6.66 4.57
C THR A 208 -0.84 -6.28 4.20
N ASN A 209 -0.21 -6.98 3.25
CA ASN A 209 1.12 -6.63 2.73
C ASN A 209 1.08 -5.94 1.35
N LEU A 210 -0.11 -5.63 0.80
CA LEU A 210 -0.25 -5.03 -0.53
C LEU A 210 0.27 -3.59 -0.53
N LYS A 211 1.42 -3.40 -1.18
CA LYS A 211 2.15 -2.14 -1.29
C LYS A 211 1.94 -1.46 -2.64
N ALA A 212 1.64 -2.22 -3.70
CA ALA A 212 1.51 -1.68 -5.04
C ALA A 212 0.45 -2.41 -5.88
N ILE A 213 -0.34 -1.63 -6.63
CA ILE A 213 -1.24 -2.10 -7.68
C ILE A 213 -0.79 -1.42 -8.97
N ILE A 214 -0.39 -2.22 -9.95
CA ILE A 214 0.24 -1.73 -11.19
C ILE A 214 -0.71 -2.00 -12.35
N SER A 215 -1.13 -0.93 -13.03
CA SER A 215 -1.89 -0.96 -14.28
C SER A 215 -1.88 0.42 -14.92
N ASN A 216 -2.40 0.55 -16.15
CA ASN A 216 -2.65 1.85 -16.78
C ASN A 216 -3.65 2.76 -16.01
N GLN A 217 -4.47 2.21 -15.10
CA GLN A 217 -5.41 2.93 -14.24
C GLN A 217 -4.84 3.25 -12.84
N SER A 218 -3.59 2.87 -12.58
CA SER A 218 -2.95 3.09 -11.28
C SER A 218 -2.54 4.55 -11.07
N SER A 219 -2.58 5.00 -9.82
CA SER A 219 -2.00 6.27 -9.40
C SER A 219 -0.49 6.27 -9.62
N ARG A 220 0.12 7.46 -9.71
CA ARG A 220 1.56 7.62 -9.94
C ARG A 220 2.46 6.93 -8.89
N ASP A 221 1.95 6.73 -7.69
CA ASP A 221 2.62 6.05 -6.58
C ASP A 221 2.24 4.55 -6.48
N TYR A 222 1.43 4.06 -7.42
CA TYR A 222 0.90 2.69 -7.47
C TYR A 222 0.08 2.29 -6.23
N ARG A 223 -0.39 3.28 -5.46
CA ARG A 223 -1.14 3.06 -4.22
C ARG A 223 -2.64 2.93 -4.46
N SER A 224 -3.16 3.34 -5.59
CA SER A 224 -4.57 3.21 -5.90
C SER A 224 -4.87 2.97 -7.36
N VAL A 225 -6.09 2.50 -7.60
CA VAL A 225 -6.70 2.43 -8.93
C VAL A 225 -7.91 3.33 -8.92
N VAL A 226 -7.96 4.28 -9.86
CA VAL A 226 -9.08 5.19 -10.04
C VAL A 226 -9.64 5.01 -11.44
N ILE A 227 -10.87 4.54 -11.55
CA ILE A 227 -11.53 4.28 -12.83
C ILE A 227 -12.80 5.11 -12.88
N ASN A 228 -12.98 5.91 -13.94
CA ASN A 228 -14.14 6.78 -14.14
C ASN A 228 -14.43 7.76 -12.97
N GLY A 229 -13.39 8.16 -12.22
CA GLY A 229 -13.52 9.03 -11.05
C GLY A 229 -13.88 8.28 -9.76
N GLU A 230 -13.88 6.95 -9.77
CA GLU A 230 -14.14 6.12 -8.59
C GLU A 230 -12.84 5.50 -8.08
N LEU A 231 -12.58 5.61 -6.79
CA LEU A 231 -11.48 4.93 -6.13
C LEU A 231 -11.87 3.46 -5.89
N GLN A 232 -11.36 2.56 -6.72
CA GLN A 232 -11.79 1.16 -6.72
C GLN A 232 -10.85 0.23 -5.94
N ALA A 233 -9.58 0.57 -5.81
CA ALA A 233 -8.63 -0.20 -5.00
C ALA A 233 -7.57 0.71 -4.36
N VAL A 234 -7.11 0.34 -3.16
CA VAL A 234 -6.01 1.00 -2.44
C VAL A 234 -5.05 -0.02 -1.82
N ALA A 235 -3.76 0.24 -1.96
CA ALA A 235 -2.67 -0.54 -1.39
C ALA A 235 -2.06 0.20 -0.19
N LEU A 236 -2.59 -0.04 1.01
CA LEU A 236 -2.26 0.74 2.21
C LEU A 236 -1.10 0.17 3.04
N ALA A 237 -0.52 -0.97 2.65
CA ALA A 237 0.51 -1.60 3.46
C ALA A 237 1.75 -0.70 3.63
N GLY A 238 2.19 -0.55 4.88
CA GLY A 238 3.31 0.31 5.25
C GLY A 238 3.01 1.81 5.21
N LEU A 239 1.75 2.24 5.09
CA LEU A 239 1.40 3.66 5.13
C LEU A 239 0.84 4.06 6.49
N THR A 240 1.39 5.14 7.06
CA THR A 240 0.83 5.82 8.23
C THR A 240 -0.10 6.96 7.85
N SER A 241 0.02 7.48 6.62
CA SER A 241 -0.88 8.47 6.05
C SER A 241 -1.17 8.17 4.58
N TYR A 242 -2.37 8.52 4.13
CA TYR A 242 -2.75 8.40 2.72
C TYR A 242 -3.61 9.57 2.26
N THR A 243 -3.37 10.05 1.04
CA THR A 243 -4.17 11.11 0.41
C THR A 243 -4.90 10.54 -0.80
N ILE A 244 -6.22 10.54 -0.74
CA ILE A 244 -7.08 10.26 -1.88
C ILE A 244 -6.95 11.44 -2.86
N PRO A 245 -6.59 11.21 -4.13
CA PRO A 245 -6.38 12.28 -5.10
C PRO A 245 -7.64 13.13 -5.39
N ASP A 246 -7.43 14.38 -5.80
CA ASP A 246 -8.53 15.32 -6.10
C ASP A 246 -9.34 14.92 -7.35
N ASN A 247 -8.90 13.98 -8.19
CA ASN A 247 -9.70 13.48 -9.32
C ASN A 247 -10.72 12.39 -8.93
N VAL A 248 -10.77 11.99 -7.65
CA VAL A 248 -11.74 11.03 -7.13
C VAL A 248 -13.03 11.75 -6.74
N LYS A 249 -14.15 11.25 -7.25
CA LYS A 249 -15.52 11.67 -6.92
C LYS A 249 -16.20 10.69 -5.97
N VAL A 250 -15.99 9.40 -6.18
CA VAL A 250 -16.61 8.35 -5.37
C VAL A 250 -15.52 7.53 -4.71
N VAL A 251 -15.62 7.35 -3.40
CA VAL A 251 -14.78 6.41 -2.65
C VAL A 251 -15.59 5.14 -2.43
N CYS A 252 -15.23 4.06 -3.12
CA CYS A 252 -15.94 2.78 -3.07
C CYS A 252 -15.45 1.91 -1.89
N TYR A 253 -15.87 0.65 -1.86
CA TYR A 253 -15.53 -0.38 -0.86
C TYR A 253 -14.05 -0.84 -0.94
N CYS A 254 -13.11 0.10 -1.10
CA CYS A 254 -11.69 -0.16 -1.29
C CYS A 254 -10.90 -0.15 0.02
N PHE A 255 -11.44 0.44 1.09
CA PHE A 255 -10.79 0.47 2.40
C PHE A 255 -11.10 -0.82 3.17
N SER A 256 -10.07 -1.66 3.35
CA SER A 256 -10.14 -2.94 4.07
C SER A 256 -10.28 -2.73 5.58
N THR A 257 -11.53 -2.74 6.06
CA THR A 257 -11.97 -2.62 7.46
C THR A 257 -11.74 -3.77 8.43
N TYR A 258 -11.78 -5.01 7.93
CA TYR A 258 -11.84 -6.16 8.84
C TYR A 258 -10.47 -6.73 9.20
N THR A 259 -9.37 -6.33 8.54
CA THR A 259 -8.00 -6.62 9.00
C THR A 259 -7.02 -5.45 8.83
N GLN A 260 -6.38 -5.14 9.96
CA GLN A 260 -4.99 -4.73 10.19
C GLN A 260 -4.23 -3.93 9.11
N ASN A 261 -4.81 -2.89 8.51
CA ASN A 261 -4.02 -1.69 8.19
C ASN A 261 -3.71 -0.92 9.50
N VAL A 262 -3.05 -1.61 10.44
CA VAL A 262 -2.88 -1.19 11.84
C VAL A 262 -2.12 0.11 11.99
N ASP A 263 -1.49 0.63 10.95
CA ASP A 263 -0.60 1.77 11.07
C ASP A 263 -1.17 3.09 10.50
N LEU A 264 -2.31 3.06 9.77
CA LEU A 264 -2.88 4.27 9.17
C LEU A 264 -3.43 5.21 10.25
N GLN A 265 -2.68 6.28 10.50
CA GLN A 265 -2.98 7.31 11.49
C GLN A 265 -3.73 8.50 10.88
N GLU A 266 -3.50 8.77 9.60
CA GLU A 266 -4.09 9.92 8.90
C GLU A 266 -4.63 9.55 7.52
N ILE A 267 -5.78 10.12 7.17
CA ILE A 267 -6.32 10.02 5.81
C ILE A 267 -6.82 11.38 5.34
N THR A 268 -6.49 11.75 4.11
CA THR A 268 -6.97 12.96 3.46
C THR A 268 -7.86 12.61 2.28
N PHE A 269 -9.08 13.14 2.24
CA PHE A 269 -10.01 13.03 1.13
C PHE A 269 -9.84 14.22 0.19
N GLY A 270 -9.70 13.94 -1.11
CA GLY A 270 -9.55 14.95 -2.16
C GLY A 270 -10.74 15.91 -2.25
N SER A 271 -10.52 17.09 -2.82
CA SER A 271 -11.50 18.18 -2.82
C SER A 271 -12.79 17.87 -3.58
N ASN A 272 -12.75 16.94 -4.54
CA ASN A 272 -13.88 16.61 -5.41
C ASN A 272 -14.63 15.34 -4.97
N VAL A 273 -14.32 14.78 -3.79
CA VAL A 273 -15.08 13.64 -3.26
C VAL A 273 -16.51 14.08 -2.97
N GLU A 274 -17.47 13.45 -3.64
CA GLU A 274 -18.90 13.71 -3.56
C GLU A 274 -19.62 12.59 -2.80
N GLU A 275 -19.10 11.36 -2.85
CA GLU A 275 -19.73 10.18 -2.26
C GLU A 275 -18.70 9.22 -1.65
N ILE A 276 -19.02 8.63 -0.50
CA ILE A 276 -18.16 7.67 0.22
C ILE A 276 -19.03 6.48 0.64
N HIS A 277 -18.77 5.32 0.04
CA HIS A 277 -19.45 4.08 0.39
C HIS A 277 -18.75 3.39 1.55
N TYR A 278 -19.55 2.79 2.43
CA TYR A 278 -19.06 1.98 3.56
C TYR A 278 -18.05 2.70 4.45
N ILE A 279 -18.28 3.99 4.71
CA ILE A 279 -17.38 4.85 5.49
C ILE A 279 -17.11 4.36 6.92
N GLU A 280 -18.00 3.53 7.47
CA GLU A 280 -17.80 2.86 8.76
C GLU A 280 -16.61 1.93 8.75
N SER A 281 -16.30 1.38 7.56
CA SER A 281 -15.13 0.57 7.30
C SER A 281 -13.94 1.37 6.80
N ILE A 282 -13.83 2.67 7.11
CA ILE A 282 -12.61 3.44 6.85
C ILE A 282 -11.92 3.69 8.18
N GLY A 283 -10.65 3.29 8.27
CA GLY A 283 -9.82 3.49 9.45
C GLY A 283 -9.60 2.24 10.30
N THR A 284 -8.70 2.40 11.27
CA THR A 284 -8.33 1.39 12.25
C THR A 284 -8.18 2.05 13.62
N SER A 285 -7.93 1.28 14.68
CA SER A 285 -7.72 1.84 16.02
C SER A 285 -6.57 2.83 16.11
N THR A 286 -5.71 2.94 15.08
CA THR A 286 -4.65 3.94 14.99
C THR A 286 -5.05 5.22 14.26
N LEU A 287 -6.13 5.22 13.48
CA LEU A 287 -6.61 6.42 12.77
C LEU A 287 -7.01 7.51 13.77
N ARG A 288 -6.30 8.64 13.72
CA ARG A 288 -6.49 9.82 14.59
C ARG A 288 -6.95 11.04 13.83
N CYS A 289 -6.50 11.23 12.59
CA CYS A 289 -6.80 12.44 11.82
C CYS A 289 -7.50 12.07 10.50
N VAL A 290 -8.65 12.67 10.26
CA VAL A 290 -9.36 12.59 8.98
C VAL A 290 -9.45 14.00 8.42
N TYR A 291 -8.83 14.24 7.28
CA TYR A 291 -8.81 15.53 6.60
C TYR A 291 -9.79 15.49 5.43
N MET A 292 -10.91 16.19 5.54
CA MET A 292 -11.93 16.28 4.51
C MET A 292 -11.80 17.60 3.75
N LYS A 293 -11.19 17.61 2.56
CA LYS A 293 -11.12 18.82 1.73
C LYS A 293 -12.47 19.29 1.13
N PRO A 294 -13.49 18.43 0.88
CA PRO A 294 -14.73 18.90 0.27
C PRO A 294 -15.41 20.01 1.08
N ILE A 295 -15.83 21.07 0.41
CA ILE A 295 -16.59 22.16 1.05
C ILE A 295 -18.02 21.70 1.37
N THR A 296 -18.61 20.90 0.47
CA THR A 296 -19.90 20.24 0.68
C THR A 296 -19.63 18.86 1.28
N PRO A 297 -20.27 18.49 2.41
CA PRO A 297 -20.10 17.16 3.00
C PRO A 297 -20.45 16.06 1.98
N PRO A 298 -19.55 15.10 1.72
CA PRO A 298 -19.85 13.97 0.85
C PRO A 298 -21.06 13.19 1.36
N ASN A 299 -21.83 12.60 0.45
CA ASN A 299 -22.86 11.65 0.80
C ASN A 299 -22.20 10.36 1.29
N ILE A 300 -22.60 9.85 2.45
CA ILE A 300 -22.00 8.65 3.07
C ILE A 300 -22.97 7.49 3.24
N GLY A 301 -24.11 7.57 2.54
CA GLY A 301 -25.14 6.54 2.58
C GLY A 301 -25.89 6.45 3.91
N TYR A 302 -26.70 5.41 4.03
CA TYR A 302 -27.48 5.09 5.21
C TYR A 302 -26.73 4.08 6.09
N PHE A 303 -26.94 4.17 7.40
CA PHE A 303 -26.33 3.27 8.38
C PHE A 303 -27.36 2.23 8.82
N ASP A 304 -27.04 0.95 8.65
CA ASP A 304 -27.96 -0.15 8.98
C ASP A 304 -28.36 -0.17 10.45
N TYR A 305 -27.43 0.21 11.35
CA TYR A 305 -27.69 0.31 12.77
C TYR A 305 -27.53 1.76 13.29
N ASP A 306 -28.37 2.14 14.26
CA ASP A 306 -28.28 3.45 14.91
C ASP A 306 -26.92 3.67 15.59
N SER A 307 -26.30 2.59 16.08
CA SER A 307 -24.97 2.58 16.68
C SER A 307 -23.83 2.77 15.68
N ASP A 308 -24.08 2.60 14.39
CA ASP A 308 -23.05 2.79 13.37
C ASP A 308 -22.80 4.27 13.14
N ARG A 309 -21.55 4.57 12.85
CA ARG A 309 -21.05 5.92 12.62
C ARG A 309 -19.93 5.88 11.59
N PRO A 310 -19.67 7.00 10.90
CA PRO A 310 -18.47 7.13 10.09
C PRO A 310 -17.22 6.82 10.92
N PHE A 311 -16.24 6.17 10.28
CA PHE A 311 -14.97 5.83 10.91
C PHE A 311 -15.15 5.06 12.21
N LYS A 312 -16.06 4.07 12.22
CA LYS A 312 -16.41 3.28 13.42
C LYS A 312 -15.18 2.60 14.03
N ALA A 313 -14.26 2.16 13.19
CA ALA A 313 -13.00 1.53 13.59
C ALA A 313 -11.91 2.53 14.05
N ALA A 314 -12.09 3.85 13.82
CA ALA A 314 -11.13 4.86 14.26
C ALA A 314 -10.99 4.93 15.77
N ALA A 315 -9.87 5.51 16.23
CA ALA A 315 -9.63 5.74 17.64
C ALA A 315 -10.75 6.55 18.29
N ALA A 316 -11.00 6.34 19.58
CA ALA A 316 -12.08 7.02 20.28
C ALA A 316 -11.93 8.56 20.30
N ASP A 317 -10.72 9.07 20.16
CA ASP A 317 -10.35 10.49 20.19
C ASP A 317 -10.01 11.06 18.81
N PHE A 318 -10.33 10.36 17.72
CA PHE A 318 -10.07 10.84 16.36
C PHE A 318 -10.74 12.20 16.08
N VAL A 319 -10.17 12.97 15.17
CA VAL A 319 -10.66 14.28 14.75
C VAL A 319 -10.91 14.28 13.25
N VAL A 320 -12.05 14.85 12.84
CA VAL A 320 -12.38 15.14 11.44
C VAL A 320 -12.20 16.62 11.20
N TYR A 321 -11.15 16.95 10.46
CA TYR A 321 -10.84 18.29 9.99
C TYR A 321 -11.64 18.58 8.72
N VAL A 322 -12.36 19.69 8.70
CA VAL A 322 -13.17 20.18 7.57
C VAL A 322 -12.89 21.67 7.33
N PRO A 323 -13.13 22.24 6.13
CA PRO A 323 -12.90 23.66 5.90
C PRO A 323 -13.69 24.49 6.91
N TYR A 324 -13.13 25.61 7.38
CA TYR A 324 -13.79 26.45 8.40
C TYR A 324 -15.23 26.84 8.03
N GLU A 325 -15.45 27.12 6.75
CA GLU A 325 -16.76 27.47 6.18
C GLU A 325 -17.76 26.30 6.14
N SER A 326 -17.29 25.06 6.23
CA SER A 326 -18.09 23.85 6.07
C SER A 326 -18.50 23.20 7.39
N ILE A 327 -17.97 23.66 8.53
CA ILE A 327 -18.19 23.05 9.85
C ILE A 327 -19.68 22.81 10.12
N ASP A 328 -20.51 23.83 9.93
CA ASP A 328 -21.94 23.77 10.20
C ASP A 328 -22.66 22.81 9.24
N ASN A 329 -22.23 22.76 7.98
CA ASN A 329 -22.81 21.87 6.97
C ASN A 329 -22.50 20.42 7.33
N TYR A 330 -21.24 20.10 7.66
CA TYR A 330 -20.85 18.76 8.11
C TYR A 330 -21.59 18.34 9.38
N LYS A 331 -21.71 19.22 10.39
CA LYS A 331 -22.39 18.87 11.66
C LYS A 331 -23.90 18.63 11.49
N LYS A 332 -24.52 19.12 10.42
CA LYS A 332 -25.95 18.93 10.10
C LYS A 332 -26.20 17.79 9.12
N ALA A 333 -25.23 17.51 8.25
CA ALA A 333 -25.36 16.51 7.19
C ALA A 333 -25.68 15.12 7.76
N GLU A 334 -26.45 14.36 6.98
CA GLU A 334 -26.80 12.99 7.31
C GLU A 334 -25.54 12.12 7.46
N GLY A 335 -25.57 11.22 8.43
CA GLY A 335 -24.40 10.43 8.82
C GLY A 335 -23.34 11.21 9.60
N TRP A 336 -22.84 12.32 9.06
CA TRP A 336 -21.82 13.19 9.70
C TRP A 336 -22.27 13.74 11.05
N ARG A 337 -23.56 14.07 11.20
CA ARG A 337 -24.15 14.52 12.48
C ARG A 337 -23.96 13.54 13.64
N LYS A 338 -23.76 12.23 13.36
CA LYS A 338 -23.49 11.20 14.37
C LYS A 338 -22.13 11.39 15.06
N ILE A 339 -21.19 12.06 14.38
CA ILE A 339 -19.83 12.35 14.89
C ILE A 339 -19.56 13.85 15.01
N LYS A 340 -20.60 14.68 15.20
CA LYS A 340 -20.47 16.14 15.29
C LYS A 340 -19.46 16.65 16.32
N SER A 341 -19.22 15.88 17.39
CA SER A 341 -18.22 16.21 18.43
C SER A 341 -16.78 16.05 17.95
N HIS A 342 -16.55 15.24 16.90
CA HIS A 342 -15.24 15.01 16.30
C HIS A 342 -14.92 16.00 15.18
N ILE A 343 -15.89 16.82 14.73
CA ILE A 343 -15.71 17.73 13.60
C ILE A 343 -15.15 19.09 14.04
N VAL A 344 -13.99 19.45 13.50
CA VAL A 344 -13.22 20.68 13.79
C VAL A 344 -12.85 21.39 12.48
N GLY A 345 -12.83 22.73 12.51
CA GLY A 345 -12.41 23.55 11.38
C GLY A 345 -10.91 23.54 11.16
N TYR A 346 -10.49 23.53 9.89
CA TYR A 346 -9.10 23.49 9.47
C TYR A 346 -8.85 24.35 8.23
N ASN A 347 -7.61 24.81 8.06
CA ASN A 347 -7.15 25.51 6.85
C ASN A 347 -6.26 24.56 6.05
N PHE A 348 -6.79 24.04 4.94
CA PHE A 348 -6.19 22.99 4.10
C PHE A 348 -5.06 23.47 3.20
#